data_AF-A0A7Y5EUK5-F1
#
_entry.id   AF-A0A7Y5EUK5-F1
#
_cell.length_a   1.000
_cell.length_b   1.000
_cell.length_c   1.000
_cell.angle_alpha   90.00
_cell.angle_beta   90.00
_cell.angle_gamma   90.00
#
_symmetry.space_group_name_H-M   'P 1'
#
loop_
_entity.id
_entity.type
_entity.pdbx_description
1 polymer ?
#
loop_
_entity_poly.entity_id
_entity_poly.type
_entity_poly.pdbx_seq_one_letter_code
_entity_poly.pdbx_strand_id
1 'polypeptide(L)'
;MKNLVFIYLLMFSVVSCINNNSVVNSETENPQNNDTVTVGTEQKKTETHKKKVSQEELMISKAIEISNYFYKSLLKQNYTEPNKFLHPDVFDVSTPDDFTASYKNAQIKMGKLAFVTLFDQGAKTQTDGENGVGDYCELIFDAQYKDGNLREKLIFFRKDSLKELKLLGYQYHQIVDEVKLTEKLRIK
;
A
#
# COMPACT_ATOMS: atom_id res chain seq x y z
N MET A 1 28.05 44.32 28.89
CA MET A 1 26.72 44.79 29.32
C MET A 1 25.91 43.57 29.70
N LYS A 2 25.42 43.50 30.94
CA LYS A 2 24.49 42.46 31.43
C LYS A 2 23.06 42.89 31.10
N ASN A 3 22.19 41.88 30.93
CA ASN A 3 20.70 41.86 30.97
C ASN A 3 20.17 41.08 29.76
N LEU A 4 19.15 40.23 29.84
CA LEU A 4 18.50 39.49 30.91
C LEU A 4 17.57 38.50 30.17
N VAL A 5 17.43 37.29 30.71
CA VAL A 5 16.59 36.21 30.18
C VAL A 5 15.10 36.59 30.21
N PHE A 6 14.33 36.18 29.20
CA PHE A 6 12.91 35.86 29.36
C PHE A 6 12.55 34.57 28.62
N ILE A 7 12.20 33.56 29.42
CA ILE A 7 11.53 32.33 29.02
C ILE A 7 10.02 32.61 29.10
N TYR A 8 9.24 32.21 28.09
CA TYR A 8 7.83 31.89 28.29
C TYR A 8 7.55 30.48 27.78
N LEU A 9 7.30 29.61 28.75
CA LEU A 9 6.87 28.24 28.63
C LEU A 9 5.40 28.26 29.09
N LEU A 10 4.47 27.81 28.25
CA LEU A 10 3.09 27.58 28.66
C LEU A 10 2.60 26.25 28.09
N MET A 11 2.76 25.23 28.93
CA MET A 11 1.86 24.08 29.02
C MET A 11 0.59 24.52 29.76
N PHE A 12 -0.60 24.09 29.33
CA PHE A 12 -1.64 23.61 30.25
C PHE A 12 -2.67 22.71 29.53
N SER A 13 -3.06 21.70 30.30
CA SER A 13 -3.87 20.50 30.09
C SER A 13 -5.39 20.79 29.93
N VAL A 14 -6.34 19.88 29.69
CA VAL A 14 -6.78 18.72 30.49
C VAL A 14 -7.82 17.90 29.70
N VAL A 15 -7.69 16.57 29.80
CA VAL A 15 -8.70 15.50 29.89
C VAL A 15 -10.19 15.89 29.74
N SER A 16 -10.93 15.15 28.92
CA SER A 16 -12.37 14.94 29.11
C SER A 16 -12.73 13.47 29.00
N CYS A 17 -13.73 13.13 29.82
CA CYS A 17 -14.03 11.83 30.38
C CYS A 17 -14.63 10.80 29.42
N ILE A 18 -14.25 9.54 29.69
CA ILE A 18 -15.07 8.33 29.79
C ILE A 18 -16.59 8.59 29.65
N ASN A 19 -17.25 7.86 28.75
CA ASN A 19 -18.62 7.41 29.00
C ASN A 19 -18.70 5.90 28.78
N ASN A 20 -18.82 5.18 29.90
CA ASN A 20 -19.21 3.78 29.96
C ASN A 20 -20.68 3.68 29.57
N ASN A 21 -21.03 2.72 28.71
CA ASN A 21 -22.32 2.06 28.79
C ASN A 21 -22.11 0.56 28.61
N SER A 22 -21.92 -0.11 29.74
CA SER A 22 -22.21 -1.53 29.89
C SER A 22 -23.62 -1.65 30.46
N VAL A 23 -24.56 -2.18 29.70
CA VAL A 23 -25.77 -2.81 30.25
C VAL A 23 -25.90 -4.18 29.60
N VAL A 24 -25.90 -5.18 30.47
CA VAL A 24 -26.02 -6.61 30.22
C VAL A 24 -27.44 -7.04 30.58
N ASN A 25 -27.97 -7.97 29.77
CA ASN A 25 -29.09 -8.91 29.97
C ASN A 25 -30.55 -8.46 29.84
N SER A 26 -31.25 -9.06 28.87
CA SER A 26 -32.33 -10.02 29.14
C SER A 26 -32.55 -10.95 27.94
N GLU A 27 -32.37 -12.27 28.14
CA GLU A 27 -33.21 -13.31 27.51
C GLU A 27 -34.65 -13.08 28.03
N THR A 28 -35.75 -13.34 27.31
CA THR A 28 -36.21 -14.64 26.81
C THR A 28 -37.40 -14.47 25.84
N GLU A 29 -37.65 -15.54 25.09
CA GLU A 29 -38.95 -16.02 24.56
C GLU A 29 -39.51 -15.52 23.22
N ASN A 30 -39.68 -16.52 22.36
CA ASN A 30 -40.40 -16.57 21.10
C ASN A 30 -41.84 -17.06 21.38
N PRO A 31 -42.87 -16.59 20.66
CA PRO A 31 -43.79 -17.58 20.08
C PRO A 31 -44.31 -17.27 18.65
N GLN A 32 -44.28 -18.34 17.83
CA GLN A 32 -45.26 -18.79 16.82
C GLN A 32 -45.98 -17.82 15.87
N ASN A 33 -45.50 -17.83 14.62
CA ASN A 33 -46.14 -18.37 13.39
C ASN A 33 -47.63 -18.11 13.08
N ASN A 34 -47.90 -17.33 12.02
CA ASN A 34 -48.51 -17.73 10.73
C ASN A 34 -49.23 -16.53 10.09
N ASP A 35 -48.82 -16.13 8.89
CA ASP A 35 -49.77 -16.04 7.77
C ASP A 35 -49.02 -16.11 6.44
N THR A 36 -49.41 -17.12 5.67
CA THR A 36 -48.87 -17.47 4.37
C THR A 36 -49.67 -16.75 3.29
N VAL A 37 -48.99 -16.01 2.41
CA VAL A 37 -49.49 -15.78 1.05
C VAL A 37 -48.31 -15.99 0.09
N THR A 38 -48.33 -17.11 -0.62
CA THR A 38 -47.44 -17.42 -1.74
C THR A 38 -48.23 -17.26 -3.03
N VAL A 39 -47.75 -16.44 -3.96
CA VAL A 39 -48.00 -16.62 -5.41
C VAL A 39 -46.66 -16.45 -6.10
N GLY A 40 -46.21 -17.55 -6.71
CA GLY A 40 -44.87 -17.71 -7.23
C GLY A 40 -44.63 -16.99 -8.55
N THR A 41 -43.37 -16.62 -8.76
CA THR A 41 -42.76 -16.62 -10.08
C THR A 41 -41.36 -17.20 -9.88
N GLU A 42 -41.03 -18.18 -10.71
CA GLU A 42 -39.87 -19.06 -10.62
C GLU A 42 -38.61 -18.33 -10.15
N GLN A 43 -38.04 -18.79 -9.03
CA GLN A 43 -36.64 -18.56 -8.75
C GLN A 43 -35.84 -19.24 -9.87
N LYS A 44 -35.54 -18.48 -10.93
CA LYS A 44 -34.29 -18.70 -11.65
C LYS A 44 -33.21 -18.53 -10.60
N LYS A 45 -32.73 -19.67 -10.11
CA LYS A 45 -31.51 -19.78 -9.34
C LYS A 45 -30.42 -19.27 -10.30
N THR A 46 -30.20 -17.96 -10.31
CA THR A 46 -29.00 -17.39 -10.89
C THR A 46 -27.91 -17.94 -9.99
N GLU A 47 -27.34 -19.07 -10.39
CA GLU A 47 -26.07 -19.50 -9.86
C GLU A 47 -25.15 -18.32 -10.11
N THR A 48 -24.89 -17.55 -9.06
CA THR A 48 -23.73 -16.67 -9.03
C THR A 48 -22.56 -17.62 -9.11
N HIS A 49 -22.17 -17.98 -10.34
CA HIS A 49 -20.89 -18.63 -10.61
C HIS A 49 -19.86 -17.69 -9.97
N LYS A 50 -19.38 -18.05 -8.78
CA LYS A 50 -18.20 -17.43 -8.19
C LYS A 50 -17.12 -17.57 -9.25
N LYS A 51 -16.82 -16.48 -9.97
CA LYS A 51 -15.69 -16.43 -10.90
C LYS A 51 -14.49 -16.91 -10.08
N LYS A 52 -13.93 -18.06 -10.44
CA LYS A 52 -12.74 -18.59 -9.80
C LYS A 52 -11.62 -17.63 -10.13
N VAL A 53 -11.27 -16.76 -9.18
CA VAL A 53 -10.19 -15.78 -9.31
C VAL A 53 -8.90 -16.56 -9.57
N SER A 54 -8.16 -16.17 -10.60
CA SER A 54 -6.89 -16.83 -10.92
C SER A 54 -5.87 -16.55 -9.82
N GLN A 55 -4.86 -17.42 -9.68
CA GLN A 55 -3.78 -17.18 -8.73
C GLN A 55 -3.02 -15.88 -9.04
N GLU A 56 -2.89 -15.54 -10.33
CA GLU A 56 -2.30 -14.28 -10.80
C GLU A 56 -3.13 -13.07 -10.36
N GLU A 57 -4.46 -13.10 -10.55
CA GLU A 57 -5.36 -12.04 -10.08
C GLU A 57 -5.28 -11.87 -8.55
N LEU A 58 -5.18 -12.98 -7.80
CA LEU A 58 -5.02 -12.94 -6.34
C LEU A 58 -3.69 -12.31 -5.91
N MET A 59 -2.60 -12.67 -6.60
CA MET A 59 -1.26 -12.12 -6.34
C MET A 59 -1.22 -10.61 -6.57
N ILE A 60 -1.77 -10.15 -7.70
CA ILE A 60 -1.89 -8.73 -8.03
C ILE A 60 -2.71 -8.01 -6.97
N SER A 61 -3.88 -8.54 -6.56
CA SER A 61 -4.71 -7.93 -5.52
C SER A 61 -3.96 -7.74 -4.21
N LYS A 62 -3.24 -8.77 -3.75
CA LYS A 62 -2.42 -8.70 -2.52
C LYS A 62 -1.25 -7.72 -2.65
N ALA A 63 -0.59 -7.70 -3.80
CA ALA A 63 0.50 -6.76 -4.08
C ALA A 63 -0.01 -5.31 -4.02
N ILE A 64 -1.21 -5.04 -4.55
CA ILE A 64 -1.85 -3.71 -4.49
C ILE A 64 -2.13 -3.31 -3.03
N GLU A 65 -2.63 -4.22 -2.20
CA GLU A 65 -2.85 -3.95 -0.76
C GLU A 65 -1.56 -3.56 -0.04
N ILE A 66 -0.48 -4.32 -0.26
CA ILE A 66 0.84 -4.01 0.31
C ILE A 66 1.37 -2.67 -0.23
N SER A 67 1.22 -2.41 -1.53
CA SER A 67 1.65 -1.16 -2.17
C SER A 67 0.91 0.06 -1.63
N ASN A 68 -0.40 -0.06 -1.41
CA ASN A 68 -1.21 0.99 -0.80
C ASN A 68 -0.72 1.33 0.61
N TYR A 69 -0.35 0.31 1.38
CA TYR A 69 0.24 0.51 2.70
C TYR A 69 1.62 1.18 2.63
N PHE A 70 2.46 0.68 1.72
CA PHE A 70 3.80 1.23 1.44
C PHE A 70 3.70 2.73 1.15
N TYR A 71 2.92 3.14 0.16
CA TYR A 71 2.80 4.54 -0.24
C TYR A 71 2.12 5.42 0.82
N LYS A 72 1.14 4.90 1.57
CA LYS A 72 0.57 5.64 2.72
C LYS A 72 1.61 5.92 3.81
N SER A 73 2.56 5.01 4.01
CA SER A 73 3.67 5.21 4.97
C SER A 73 4.63 6.28 4.47
N LEU A 74 4.98 6.24 3.17
CA LEU A 74 5.84 7.23 2.52
C LEU A 74 5.22 8.64 2.51
N LEU A 75 3.91 8.77 2.30
CA LEU A 75 3.19 10.05 2.40
C LEU A 75 3.28 10.68 3.80
N LYS A 76 3.35 9.83 4.83
CA LYS A 76 3.53 10.21 6.24
C LYS A 76 5.01 10.34 6.64
N GLN A 77 5.94 10.12 5.72
CA GLN A 77 7.38 10.08 5.98
C GLN A 77 7.78 9.05 7.06
N ASN A 78 6.98 7.99 7.23
CA ASN A 78 7.30 6.86 8.08
C ASN A 78 8.01 5.79 7.24
N TYR A 79 9.33 5.88 7.17
CA TYR A 79 10.13 5.05 6.27
C TYR A 79 10.41 3.65 6.80
N THR A 80 10.28 3.36 8.09
CA THR A 80 10.58 2.02 8.62
C THR A 80 9.39 1.08 8.56
N GLU A 81 8.18 1.62 8.53
CA GLU A 81 6.94 0.85 8.53
C GLU A 81 6.82 -0.17 7.37
N PRO A 82 7.25 0.15 6.12
CA PRO A 82 7.22 -0.83 5.04
C PRO A 82 8.09 -2.07 5.27
N ASN A 83 9.08 -2.01 6.17
CA ASN A 83 10.04 -3.09 6.37
C ASN A 83 9.39 -4.39 6.86
N LYS A 84 8.19 -4.33 7.46
CA LYS A 84 7.42 -5.52 7.85
C LYS A 84 6.93 -6.38 6.69
N PHE A 85 6.93 -5.83 5.47
CA PHE A 85 6.55 -6.55 4.26
C PHE A 85 7.76 -7.09 3.49
N LEU A 86 8.99 -6.84 3.92
CA LEU A 86 10.16 -7.33 3.21
C LEU A 86 10.24 -8.85 3.25
N HIS A 87 10.58 -9.43 2.10
CA HIS A 87 10.89 -10.84 2.00
C HIS A 87 12.26 -11.09 2.66
N PRO A 88 12.46 -12.19 3.42
CA PRO A 88 13.74 -12.49 4.04
C PRO A 88 14.92 -12.52 3.05
N ASP A 89 14.70 -13.04 1.84
CA ASP A 89 15.72 -13.12 0.79
C ASP A 89 16.23 -11.74 0.31
N VAL A 90 15.54 -10.63 0.64
CA VAL A 90 16.09 -9.28 0.43
C VAL A 90 17.40 -9.10 1.21
N PHE A 91 17.53 -9.77 2.36
CA PHE A 91 18.65 -9.63 3.27
C PHE A 91 19.92 -10.36 2.83
N ASP A 92 19.85 -11.17 1.78
CA ASP A 92 21.02 -11.80 1.17
C ASP A 92 21.85 -10.78 0.36
N VAL A 93 21.23 -9.67 -0.06
CA VAL A 93 21.85 -8.64 -0.92
C VAL A 93 21.75 -7.20 -0.40
N SER A 94 20.87 -6.93 0.55
CA SER A 94 20.59 -5.58 1.08
C SER A 94 20.15 -5.62 2.54
N THR A 95 20.56 -4.68 3.39
CA THR A 95 19.95 -4.56 4.73
C THR A 95 18.56 -3.90 4.65
N PRO A 96 17.70 -4.02 5.70
CA PRO A 96 16.47 -3.22 5.78
C PRO A 96 16.73 -1.72 5.67
N ASP A 97 17.87 -1.24 6.19
CA ASP A 97 18.25 0.16 6.16
C ASP A 97 18.64 0.61 4.75
N ASP A 98 19.35 -0.23 3.99
CA ASP A 98 19.69 0.04 2.58
C ASP A 98 18.44 0.07 1.69
N PHE A 99 17.51 -0.85 1.95
CA PHE A 99 16.22 -0.88 1.28
C PHE A 99 15.42 0.39 1.61
N THR A 100 15.42 0.79 2.89
CA THR A 100 14.80 2.04 3.37
C THR A 100 15.43 3.27 2.73
N ALA A 101 16.75 3.29 2.62
CA ALA A 101 17.49 4.36 1.97
C ALA A 101 17.09 4.52 0.50
N SER A 102 16.73 3.44 -0.20
CA SER A 102 16.39 3.48 -1.62
C SER A 102 15.21 4.43 -1.93
N TYR A 103 14.07 4.26 -1.26
CA TYR A 103 12.91 5.14 -1.45
C TYR A 103 12.99 6.45 -0.64
N LYS A 104 13.73 6.48 0.46
CA LYS A 104 14.01 7.72 1.17
C LYS A 104 14.84 8.68 0.32
N ASN A 105 15.86 8.18 -0.38
CA ASN A 105 16.70 8.97 -1.28
C ASN A 105 15.89 9.50 -2.48
N ALA A 106 14.92 8.73 -2.98
CA ALA A 106 13.97 9.20 -3.99
C ALA A 106 13.19 10.44 -3.51
N GLN A 107 12.64 10.42 -2.28
CA GLN A 107 11.97 11.58 -1.69
C GLN A 107 12.90 12.76 -1.37
N ILE A 108 14.14 12.50 -0.97
CA ILE A 108 15.13 13.57 -0.76
C ILE A 108 15.45 14.27 -2.09
N LYS A 109 15.57 13.50 -3.18
CA LYS A 109 15.93 14.02 -4.51
C LYS A 109 14.76 14.72 -5.20
N MET A 110 13.55 14.17 -5.11
CA MET A 110 12.38 14.62 -5.88
C MET A 110 11.37 15.41 -5.04
N GLY A 111 11.66 15.60 -3.75
CA GLY A 111 10.77 16.25 -2.80
C GLY A 111 9.67 15.34 -2.26
N LYS A 112 8.68 15.91 -1.58
CA LYS A 112 7.60 15.15 -0.94
C LYS A 112 6.73 14.45 -1.98
N LEU A 113 6.39 13.18 -1.73
CA LEU A 113 5.41 12.44 -2.52
C LEU A 113 4.02 13.09 -2.42
N ALA A 114 3.35 13.29 -3.56
CA ALA A 114 2.01 13.85 -3.63
C ALA A 114 0.95 12.75 -3.83
N PHE A 115 1.04 12.02 -4.94
CA PHE A 115 0.16 10.89 -5.24
C PHE A 115 0.85 9.86 -6.12
N VAL A 116 0.25 8.68 -6.21
CA VAL A 116 0.77 7.53 -6.95
C VAL A 116 -0.37 6.88 -7.72
N THR A 117 -0.11 6.53 -8.98
CA THR A 117 -1.06 5.83 -9.85
C THR A 117 -0.46 4.53 -10.34
N LEU A 118 -1.22 3.45 -10.33
CA LEU A 118 -0.80 2.19 -10.93
C LEU A 118 -0.73 2.37 -12.45
N PHE A 119 0.46 2.17 -13.02
CA PHE A 119 0.72 2.28 -14.46
C PHE A 119 0.59 0.92 -15.15
N ASP A 120 1.22 -0.12 -14.59
CA ASP A 120 1.23 -1.47 -15.17
C ASP A 120 1.38 -2.52 -14.07
N GLN A 121 0.97 -3.74 -14.37
CA GLN A 121 1.01 -4.86 -13.43
C GLN A 121 1.20 -6.19 -14.16
N GLY A 122 1.89 -7.12 -13.51
CA GLY A 122 2.02 -8.48 -14.02
C GLY A 122 2.27 -9.45 -12.88
N ALA A 123 1.78 -10.67 -13.03
CA ALA A 123 2.11 -11.78 -12.14
C ALA A 123 2.46 -13.01 -12.95
N LYS A 124 3.37 -13.81 -12.42
CA LYS A 124 3.72 -15.14 -12.94
C LYS A 124 3.72 -16.11 -11.77
N THR A 125 3.22 -17.31 -12.00
CA THR A 125 3.14 -18.35 -10.97
C THR A 125 4.13 -19.46 -11.28
N GLN A 126 4.60 -20.15 -10.22
CA GLN A 126 5.51 -21.31 -10.34
C GLN A 126 6.71 -21.05 -11.27
N THR A 127 7.26 -19.85 -11.20
CA THR A 127 8.38 -19.41 -12.03
C THR A 127 9.68 -19.69 -11.31
N ASP A 128 10.64 -20.29 -12.02
CA ASP A 128 12.01 -20.47 -11.53
C ASP A 128 12.80 -19.15 -11.66
N GLY A 129 13.53 -18.80 -10.61
CA GLY A 129 14.25 -17.53 -10.49
C GLY A 129 15.34 -17.61 -9.43
N GLU A 130 16.09 -16.53 -9.23
CA GLU A 130 17.24 -16.51 -8.31
C GLU A 130 16.85 -16.80 -6.85
N ASN A 131 15.62 -16.44 -6.45
CA ASN A 131 15.07 -16.72 -5.11
C ASN A 131 14.38 -18.11 -5.02
N GLY A 132 14.57 -18.92 -6.06
CA GLY A 132 13.95 -20.23 -6.25
C GLY A 132 12.59 -20.16 -6.95
N VAL A 133 11.96 -21.33 -7.05
CA VAL A 133 10.63 -21.48 -7.64
C VAL A 133 9.57 -20.85 -6.75
N GLY A 134 8.75 -19.97 -7.32
CA GLY A 134 7.64 -19.35 -6.60
C GLY A 134 6.75 -18.49 -7.49
N ASP A 135 5.89 -17.71 -6.85
CA ASP A 135 5.01 -16.76 -7.52
C ASP A 135 5.59 -15.35 -7.42
N TYR A 136 5.71 -14.68 -8.56
CA TYR A 136 6.23 -13.32 -8.68
C TYR A 136 5.11 -12.37 -9.10
N CYS A 137 5.12 -11.16 -8.56
CA CYS A 137 4.25 -10.08 -9.00
C CYS A 137 5.06 -8.80 -9.11
N GLU A 138 4.89 -8.07 -10.20
CA GLU A 138 5.47 -6.75 -10.39
C GLU A 138 4.34 -5.74 -10.51
N LEU A 139 4.45 -4.64 -9.78
CA LEU A 139 3.58 -3.48 -9.92
C LEU A 139 4.43 -2.27 -10.26
N ILE A 140 4.04 -1.57 -11.32
CA ILE A 140 4.72 -0.38 -11.82
C ILE A 140 3.81 0.82 -11.57
N PHE A 141 4.35 1.88 -10.99
CA PHE A 141 3.62 3.06 -10.60
C PHE A 141 4.23 4.33 -11.20
N ASP A 142 3.34 5.25 -11.56
CA ASP A 142 3.69 6.67 -11.75
C ASP A 142 3.54 7.39 -10.42
N ALA A 143 4.66 7.74 -9.81
CA ALA A 143 4.74 8.46 -8.56
C ALA A 143 5.04 9.94 -8.83
N GLN A 144 4.10 10.81 -8.47
CA GLN A 144 4.29 12.25 -8.58
C GLN A 144 4.86 12.81 -7.28
N TYR A 145 6.03 13.42 -7.38
CA TYR A 145 6.68 14.15 -6.31
C TYR A 145 6.61 15.65 -6.56
N LYS A 146 6.96 16.44 -5.54
CA LYS A 146 6.96 17.90 -5.62
C LYS A 146 7.82 18.43 -6.77
N ASP A 147 8.99 17.84 -6.98
CA ASP A 147 10.04 18.34 -7.87
C ASP A 147 10.23 17.45 -9.12
N GLY A 148 9.33 16.49 -9.37
CA GLY A 148 9.33 15.67 -10.57
C GLY A 148 8.55 14.35 -10.44
N ASN A 149 8.52 13.58 -11.52
CA ASN A 149 7.84 12.29 -11.58
C ASN A 149 8.84 11.14 -11.61
N LEU A 150 8.54 10.05 -10.91
CA LEU A 150 9.28 8.80 -10.97
C LEU A 150 8.39 7.67 -11.47
N ARG A 151 8.97 6.79 -12.28
CA ARG A 151 8.44 5.47 -12.60
C ARG A 151 9.03 4.50 -11.59
N GLU A 152 8.19 4.02 -10.68
CA GLU A 152 8.60 3.11 -9.62
C GLU A 152 8.12 1.70 -9.89
N LYS A 153 8.90 0.70 -9.49
CA LYS A 153 8.55 -0.70 -9.58
C LYS A 153 8.68 -1.34 -8.19
N LEU A 154 7.61 -1.99 -7.74
CA LEU A 154 7.61 -2.87 -6.59
C LEU A 154 7.56 -4.32 -7.09
N ILE A 155 8.51 -5.13 -6.64
CA ILE A 155 8.63 -6.55 -6.99
C ILE A 155 8.25 -7.35 -5.75
N PHE A 156 7.34 -8.30 -5.92
CA PHE A 156 6.83 -9.15 -4.85
C PHE A 156 7.10 -10.62 -5.15
N PHE A 157 7.34 -11.38 -4.10
CA PHE A 157 7.64 -12.79 -4.19
C PHE A 157 6.93 -13.60 -3.11
N ARG A 158 6.49 -14.79 -3.49
CA ARG A 158 5.95 -15.80 -2.59
C ARG A 158 6.48 -17.17 -3.00
N LYS A 159 7.33 -17.76 -2.17
CA LYS A 159 7.96 -19.08 -2.42
C LYS A 159 6.99 -20.25 -2.40
N ASP A 160 5.98 -20.21 -1.54
CA ASP A 160 4.97 -21.28 -1.38
C ASP A 160 3.58 -20.64 -1.40
N SER A 161 2.64 -21.23 -2.14
CA SER A 161 1.24 -20.81 -2.22
C SER A 161 0.56 -20.58 -0.85
N LEU A 162 1.01 -21.28 0.20
CA LEU A 162 0.52 -21.16 1.57
C LEU A 162 1.16 -19.99 2.35
N LYS A 163 2.29 -19.45 1.88
CA LYS A 163 2.98 -18.31 2.52
C LYS A 163 2.35 -16.98 2.12
N GLU A 164 2.68 -15.95 2.88
CA GLU A 164 2.31 -14.58 2.55
C GLU A 164 3.15 -14.04 1.38
N LEU A 165 2.53 -13.16 0.58
CA LEU A 165 3.25 -12.37 -0.41
C LEU A 165 4.07 -11.29 0.30
N LYS A 166 5.32 -11.12 -0.08
CA LYS A 166 6.24 -10.13 0.50
C LYS A 166 6.94 -9.32 -0.59
N LEU A 167 7.37 -8.12 -0.23
CA LEU A 167 8.13 -7.21 -1.06
C LEU A 167 9.58 -7.71 -1.17
N LEU A 168 10.02 -8.02 -2.39
CA LEU A 168 11.35 -8.49 -2.72
C LEU A 168 12.24 -7.38 -3.28
N GLY A 169 11.67 -6.36 -3.91
CA GLY A 169 12.46 -5.35 -4.60
C GLY A 169 11.76 -4.02 -4.76
N TYR A 170 12.54 -2.95 -4.79
CA TYR A 170 12.12 -1.60 -5.16
C TYR A 170 13.11 -1.03 -6.17
N GLN A 171 12.59 -0.50 -7.27
CA GLN A 171 13.37 0.17 -8.31
C GLN A 171 12.66 1.46 -8.71
N TYR A 172 13.40 2.48 -9.13
CA TYR A 172 12.81 3.70 -9.66
C TYR A 172 13.67 4.33 -10.76
N HIS A 173 12.99 4.99 -11.70
CA HIS A 173 13.62 5.76 -12.77
C HIS A 173 12.93 7.10 -12.91
N GLN A 174 13.67 8.15 -13.22
CA GLN A 174 13.08 9.47 -13.44
C GLN A 174 12.29 9.51 -14.75
N ILE A 175 11.04 9.96 -14.68
CA ILE A 175 10.26 10.29 -15.87
C ILE A 175 10.64 11.71 -16.23
N VAL A 176 11.42 11.85 -17.30
CA VAL A 176 11.71 13.16 -17.86
C VAL A 176 10.55 13.52 -18.76
N ASP A 177 9.72 14.46 -18.34
CA ASP A 177 8.83 15.17 -19.26
C ASP A 177 9.72 16.05 -20.15
N GLU A 178 10.35 15.47 -21.17
CA GLU A 178 11.14 16.23 -22.15
C GLU A 178 10.20 17.13 -22.95
N VAL A 179 9.90 18.33 -22.45
CA VAL A 179 9.69 19.47 -23.35
C VAL A 179 11.08 19.97 -23.74
N LYS A 180 11.70 19.32 -24.72
CA LYS A 180 12.83 19.92 -25.44
C LYS A 180 12.29 21.17 -26.13
N LEU A 181 12.45 22.34 -25.51
CA LEU A 181 12.33 23.60 -26.22
C LEU A 181 13.34 23.54 -27.37
N THR A 182 12.84 23.44 -28.61
CA THR A 182 13.67 23.59 -29.79
C THR A 182 14.42 24.92 -29.68
N GLU A 183 15.67 25.00 -30.16
CA GLU A 183 16.49 26.22 -30.04
C GLU A 183 15.78 27.50 -30.52
N LYS A 184 14.81 27.35 -31.43
CA LYS A 184 13.94 28.42 -31.94
C LYS A 184 13.05 29.09 -30.89
N LEU A 185 12.77 28.44 -29.76
CA LEU A 185 11.96 28.99 -28.65
C LEU A 185 12.83 29.53 -27.49
N ARG A 186 14.16 29.39 -27.59
CA ARG A 186 15.11 29.91 -26.60
C ARG A 186 15.40 31.38 -26.90
N ILE A 187 14.41 32.24 -26.69
CA ILE A 187 14.57 33.70 -26.85
C ILE A 187 15.45 34.21 -25.71
N LYS A 188 16.50 34.97 -26.06
CA LYS A 188 17.43 35.66 -25.15
C LYS A 188 16.85 36.99 -24.69
#